data_AF-A0A534V9V0-F1
#
_entry.id   AF-A0A534V9V0-F1
#
_cell.length_a   1.000
_cell.length_b   1.000
_cell.length_c   1.000
_cell.angle_alpha   90.00
_cell.angle_beta   90.00
_cell.angle_gamma   90.00
#
_symmetry.space_group_name_H-M   'P 1'
#
loop_
_entity.id
_entity.type
_entity.pdbx_description
1 polymer ?
#
loop_
_entity_poly.entity_id
_entity_poly.type
_entity_poly.pdbx_seq_one_letter_code
_entity_poly.pdbx_strand_id
1 'polypeptide(L)'
;ALFPQASAKEKDQKLIAEKLAELNLRLDQLELMLSRGPYAIGSAFTFADCALAPTFFFANLMLPMLGSKPFTEGRPKLAAWWGQVQKRPTVEKVHAEQQQALMERMQQPAH
;
A
#
# COMPACT_ATOMS: atom_id res chain seq x y z
N ALA A 1 -10.08 9.09 -2.89
CA ALA A 1 -9.61 10.49 -2.79
C ALA A 1 -8.16 10.65 -3.22
N LEU A 2 -7.20 9.88 -2.70
CA LEU A 2 -5.78 10.01 -3.06
C LEU A 2 -5.41 9.51 -4.47
N PHE A 3 -6.10 8.48 -4.98
CA PHE A 3 -5.83 7.91 -6.32
C PHE A 3 -5.86 8.95 -7.46
N PRO A 4 -6.94 9.75 -7.61
CA PRO A 4 -6.95 10.83 -8.61
C PRO A 4 -5.84 11.86 -8.42
N GLN A 5 -5.46 12.16 -7.17
CA GLN A 5 -4.42 13.14 -6.86
C GLN A 5 -3.02 12.65 -7.25
N ALA A 6 -2.76 11.34 -7.20
CA ALA A 6 -1.46 10.79 -7.58
C ALA A 6 -1.16 10.95 -9.09
N SER A 7 -2.19 10.93 -9.94
CA SER A 7 -2.06 11.08 -11.40
C SER A 7 -2.41 12.47 -11.93
N ALA A 8 -2.84 13.40 -11.09
CA ALA A 8 -3.28 14.73 -11.53
C ALA A 8 -2.10 15.63 -11.94
N LYS A 9 -2.31 16.45 -12.98
CA LYS A 9 -1.39 17.51 -13.42
C LYS A 9 -1.24 18.58 -12.34
N GLU A 10 -2.36 19.02 -11.79
CA GLU A 10 -2.42 19.93 -10.65
C GLU A 10 -2.99 19.17 -9.45
N LYS A 11 -2.25 19.21 -8.33
CA LYS A 11 -2.57 18.48 -7.12
C LYS A 11 -3.21 19.41 -6.09
N ASP A 12 -4.32 19.00 -5.50
CA ASP A 12 -4.90 19.69 -4.35
C ASP A 12 -4.10 19.36 -3.10
N GLN A 13 -3.14 20.24 -2.77
CA GLN A 13 -2.23 20.04 -1.64
C GLN A 13 -2.97 19.99 -0.30
N LYS A 14 -4.09 20.72 -0.16
CA LYS A 14 -4.89 20.71 1.07
C LYS A 14 -5.56 19.35 1.24
N LEU A 15 -6.23 18.86 0.21
CA LEU A 15 -6.86 17.54 0.21
C LEU A 15 -5.82 16.42 0.44
N ILE A 16 -4.66 16.51 -0.20
CA ILE A 16 -3.57 15.53 -0.02
C ILE A 16 -3.13 15.52 1.45
N ALA A 17 -2.82 16.68 2.04
CA ALA A 17 -2.40 16.77 3.43
C ALA A 17 -3.44 16.18 4.39
N GLU A 18 -4.72 16.52 4.22
CA GLU A 18 -5.83 15.99 5.03
C GLU A 18 -5.93 14.46 4.91
N LYS A 19 -5.83 13.92 3.69
CA LYS A 19 -5.97 12.48 3.45
C LYS A 19 -4.73 11.67 3.83
N LEU A 20 -3.54 12.26 3.76
CA LEU A 20 -2.33 11.65 4.29
C LEU A 20 -2.34 11.61 5.82
N ALA A 21 -2.87 12.64 6.49
CA ALA A 21 -3.06 12.61 7.94
C ALA A 21 -4.02 11.48 8.36
N GLU A 22 -5.16 11.36 7.67
CA GLU A 22 -6.12 10.26 7.90
C GLU A 22 -5.48 8.88 7.66
N LEU A 23 -4.71 8.73 6.58
CA LEU A 23 -4.03 7.49 6.27
C LEU A 23 -2.99 7.13 7.33
N ASN A 24 -2.17 8.08 7.78
CA ASN A 24 -1.16 7.83 8.81
C ASN A 24 -1.81 7.34 10.11
N LEU A 25 -2.92 7.95 10.54
CA LEU A 25 -3.68 7.48 11.70
C LEU A 25 -4.13 6.02 11.53
N ARG A 26 -4.64 5.65 10.35
CA ARG A 26 -5.07 4.28 10.06
C ARG A 26 -3.91 3.30 10.00
N LEU A 27 -2.75 3.72 9.49
CA LEU A 27 -1.53 2.91 9.47
C LEU A 27 -1.01 2.67 10.89
N ASP A 28 -1.09 3.67 11.77
CA ASP A 28 -0.71 3.52 13.18
C ASP A 28 -1.65 2.54 13.91
N GLN A 29 -2.96 2.62 13.64
CA GLN A 29 -3.93 1.65 14.15
C GLN A 29 -3.64 0.24 13.64
N LEU A 30 -3.36 0.09 12.34
CA LEU A 30 -3.03 -1.19 11.74
C LEU A 30 -1.73 -1.77 12.35
N GLU A 31 -0.69 -0.96 12.56
CA GLU A 31 0.54 -1.37 13.25
C GLU A 31 0.25 -1.94 14.65
N LEU A 32 -0.68 -1.35 15.41
CA LEU A 32 -1.08 -1.89 16.70
C LEU A 32 -1.75 -3.26 16.57
N MET A 33 -2.57 -3.46 15.53
CA MET A 33 -3.29 -4.71 15.26
C MET A 33 -2.42 -5.83 14.70
N LEU A 34 -1.33 -5.51 13.99
CA LEU A 34 -0.44 -6.52 13.43
C LEU A 34 0.18 -7.38 14.54
N SER A 35 0.35 -8.66 14.22
CA SER A 35 1.13 -9.58 15.03
C SER A 35 2.63 -9.26 14.95
N ARG A 36 3.42 -9.86 15.85
CA ARG A 36 4.89 -9.87 15.73
C ARG A 36 5.42 -10.98 14.80
N GLY A 37 4.54 -11.86 14.32
CA GLY A 37 4.87 -12.95 13.43
C GLY A 37 5.09 -12.47 11.99
N PRO A 38 5.59 -13.35 11.10
CA PRO A 38 5.91 -12.98 9.72
C PRO A 38 4.68 -12.60 8.88
N TYR A 39 3.47 -12.91 9.35
CA TYR A 39 2.21 -12.61 8.68
C TYR A 39 1.29 -11.76 9.55
N ALA A 40 0.26 -11.16 8.94
CA ALA A 40 -0.54 -10.08 9.52
C ALA A 40 -1.07 -10.40 10.93
N ILE A 41 -1.52 -11.64 11.14
CA ILE A 41 -2.13 -12.08 12.42
C ILE A 41 -1.38 -13.23 13.10
N GLY A 42 -0.16 -13.57 12.67
CA GLY A 42 0.67 -14.54 13.38
C GLY A 42 1.72 -15.24 12.52
N SER A 43 1.94 -16.52 12.81
CA SER A 43 2.87 -17.38 12.09
C SER A 43 2.32 -17.97 10.78
N ALA A 44 1.01 -17.88 10.55
CA ALA A 44 0.34 -18.43 9.38
C ALA A 44 -0.12 -17.33 8.42
N PHE A 45 -0.01 -17.59 7.12
CA PHE A 45 -0.60 -16.76 6.07
C PHE A 45 -2.12 -16.97 6.03
N THR A 46 -2.88 -15.88 6.03
CA THR A 46 -4.35 -15.92 6.16
C THR A 46 -5.03 -14.94 5.21
N PHE A 47 -6.37 -14.89 5.26
CA PHE A 47 -7.14 -13.89 4.53
C PHE A 47 -6.76 -12.44 4.88
N ALA A 48 -6.23 -12.18 6.08
CA ALA A 48 -5.72 -10.85 6.43
C ALA A 48 -4.59 -10.44 5.48
N ASP A 49 -3.65 -11.34 5.20
CA ASP A 49 -2.56 -11.08 4.25
C ASP A 49 -3.06 -10.94 2.82
N CYS A 50 -4.05 -11.75 2.42
CA CYS A 50 -4.70 -11.63 1.11
C CYS A 50 -5.38 -10.28 0.90
N ALA A 51 -5.95 -9.68 1.95
CA ALA A 51 -6.59 -8.37 1.87
C ALA A 51 -5.56 -7.23 1.86
N LEU A 52 -4.52 -7.35 2.68
CA LEU A 52 -3.52 -6.30 2.86
C LEU A 52 -2.52 -6.25 1.69
N ALA A 53 -1.94 -7.36 1.26
CA ALA A 53 -0.87 -7.38 0.26
C ALA A 53 -1.18 -6.65 -1.05
N PRO A 54 -2.34 -6.85 -1.72
CA PRO A 54 -2.67 -6.10 -2.94
C PRO A 54 -3.02 -4.63 -2.67
N THR A 55 -3.49 -4.30 -1.45
CA THR A 55 -3.78 -2.93 -1.05
C THR A 55 -2.48 -2.14 -0.83
N PHE A 56 -1.53 -2.75 -0.13
CA PHE A 56 -0.24 -2.14 0.19
C PHE A 56 0.71 -2.04 -1.02
N PHE A 57 0.50 -2.84 -2.06
CA PHE A 57 1.11 -2.60 -3.37
C PHE A 57 0.85 -1.18 -3.87
N PHE A 58 -0.42 -0.75 -3.89
CA PHE A 58 -0.78 0.61 -4.32
C PHE A 58 -0.31 1.67 -3.34
N ALA A 59 -0.37 1.41 -2.02
CA ALA A 59 0.17 2.34 -1.03
C ALA A 59 1.68 2.58 -1.24
N ASN A 60 2.45 1.51 -1.47
CA ASN A 60 3.89 1.58 -1.76
C ASN A 60 4.18 2.43 -2.99
N LEU A 61 3.38 2.24 -4.05
CA LEU A 61 3.53 2.96 -5.30
C LEU A 61 3.14 4.44 -5.18
N MET A 62 2.02 4.72 -4.51
CA MET A 62 1.40 6.06 -4.54
C MET A 62 1.92 7.04 -3.51
N LEU A 63 2.33 6.58 -2.33
CA LEU A 63 2.76 7.49 -1.27
C LEU A 63 3.93 8.40 -1.68
N PRO A 64 4.97 7.91 -2.38
CA PRO A 64 6.02 8.77 -2.91
C PRO A 64 5.50 9.84 -3.87
N MET A 65 4.54 9.50 -4.74
CA MET A 65 3.94 10.45 -5.71
C MET A 65 3.15 11.58 -5.04
N LEU A 66 2.75 11.37 -3.78
CA LEU A 66 2.01 12.32 -2.94
C LEU A 66 2.92 13.06 -1.94
N GLY A 67 4.25 12.88 -2.02
CA GLY A 67 5.19 13.48 -1.08
C GLY A 67 5.14 12.88 0.33
N SER A 68 4.53 11.71 0.49
CA SER A 68 4.46 11.01 1.77
C SER A 68 5.69 10.13 1.99
N LYS A 69 6.03 9.96 3.26
CA LYS A 69 6.92 8.91 3.74
C LYS A 69 6.36 7.51 3.41
N PRO A 70 7.21 6.47 3.29
CA PRO A 70 6.77 5.09 3.15
C PRO A 70 5.83 4.69 4.31
N PHE A 71 4.84 3.85 4.04
CA PHE A 71 3.91 3.38 5.07
C PHE A 71 4.60 2.57 6.19
N THR A 72 5.80 2.05 5.93
CA THR A 72 6.63 1.29 6.86
C THR A 72 7.44 2.17 7.81
N GLU A 73 7.60 3.47 7.53
CA GLU A 73 8.41 4.36 8.36
C GLU A 73 7.77 4.55 9.74
N GLY A 74 8.53 4.27 10.80
CA GLY A 74 8.04 4.30 12.18
C GLY A 74 7.10 3.13 12.57
N ARG A 75 6.88 2.17 11.67
CA ARG A 75 5.93 1.06 11.86
C ARG A 75 6.63 -0.29 11.66
N PRO A 76 7.36 -0.79 12.68
CA PRO A 76 8.25 -1.94 12.53
C PRO A 76 7.53 -3.24 12.20
N LYS A 77 6.30 -3.49 12.68
CA LYS A 77 5.56 -4.71 12.30
C LYS A 77 5.08 -4.65 10.86
N LEU A 78 4.60 -3.49 10.39
CA LEU A 78 4.28 -3.29 8.97
C LEU A 78 5.51 -3.48 8.09
N ALA A 79 6.68 -2.95 8.51
CA ALA A 79 7.93 -3.15 7.80
C ALA A 79 8.32 -4.64 7.73
N ALA A 80 8.23 -5.35 8.86
CA ALA A 80 8.52 -6.78 8.93
C ALA A 80 7.54 -7.62 8.09
N TRP A 81 6.24 -7.35 8.22
CA TRP A 81 5.19 -8.00 7.45
C TRP A 81 5.38 -7.79 5.95
N TRP A 82 5.58 -6.53 5.52
CA TRP A 82 5.77 -6.21 4.11
C TRP A 82 7.00 -6.92 3.53
N GLY A 83 8.12 -6.90 4.26
CA GLY A 83 9.35 -7.59 3.87
C GLY A 83 9.22 -9.11 3.76
N GLN A 84 8.26 -9.73 4.45
CA GLN A 84 8.03 -11.18 4.38
C GLN A 84 6.92 -11.57 3.40
N VAL A 85 5.77 -10.89 3.43
CA VAL A 85 4.58 -11.26 2.64
C VAL A 85 4.87 -11.22 1.15
N GLN A 86 5.68 -10.26 0.69
CA GLN A 86 6.04 -10.10 -0.73
C GLN A 86 6.93 -11.22 -1.28
N LYS A 87 7.61 -11.98 -0.41
CA LYS A 87 8.45 -13.13 -0.81
C LYS A 87 7.65 -14.39 -1.11
N ARG A 88 6.35 -14.39 -0.81
CA ARG A 88 5.49 -15.54 -1.07
C ARG A 88 5.18 -15.61 -2.57
N PRO A 89 5.39 -16.76 -3.25
CA PRO A 89 5.20 -16.85 -4.71
C PRO A 89 3.81 -16.42 -5.20
N THR A 90 2.76 -16.69 -4.40
CA THR A 90 1.39 -16.26 -4.75
C THR A 90 1.20 -14.75 -4.67
N VAL A 91 1.89 -14.08 -3.74
CA VAL A 91 1.82 -12.62 -3.56
C VAL A 91 2.64 -11.93 -4.64
N GLU A 92 3.84 -12.44 -4.93
CA GLU A 92 4.69 -11.97 -6.03
C GLU A 92 3.94 -12.01 -7.36
N LYS A 93 3.26 -13.14 -7.65
CA LYS A 93 2.42 -13.28 -8.85
C LYS A 93 1.32 -12.21 -8.91
N VAL A 94 0.58 -12.01 -7.82
CA VAL A 94 -0.48 -10.99 -7.76
C VAL A 94 0.07 -9.58 -7.96
N HIS A 95 1.22 -9.25 -7.35
CA HIS A 95 1.87 -7.96 -7.56
C HIS A 95 2.32 -7.76 -9.00
N ALA A 96 2.84 -8.80 -9.66
CA ALA A 96 3.17 -8.74 -11.08
C ALA A 96 1.93 -8.50 -11.96
N GLU A 97 0.81 -9.18 -11.67
CA GLU A 97 -0.46 -8.96 -12.35
C GLU A 97 -0.99 -7.52 -12.14
N GLN A 98 -0.91 -6.99 -10.91
CA GLN A 98 -1.30 -5.61 -10.61
C GLN A 98 -0.41 -4.59 -11.34
N GLN A 99 0.90 -4.85 -11.40
CA GLN A 99 1.85 -4.00 -12.12
C GLN A 99 1.53 -4.00 -13.62
N GLN A 100 1.29 -5.17 -14.21
CA GLN A 100 0.94 -5.30 -15.63
C GLN A 100 -0.37 -4.57 -15.95
N ALA A 101 -1.44 -4.82 -15.17
CA ALA A 101 -2.73 -4.18 -15.37
C ALA A 101 -2.65 -2.65 -15.22
N LEU A 102 -1.81 -2.16 -14.31
CA LEU A 102 -1.58 -0.72 -14.17
C LEU A 102 -0.87 -0.13 -15.39
N MET A 103 0.18 -0.78 -15.90
CA MET A 103 0.89 -0.34 -17.10
C MET A 103 -0.05 -0.27 -18.31
N GLU A 104 -0.87 -1.30 -18.50
CA GLU A 104 -1.88 -1.34 -19.57
C GLU A 104 -2.87 -0.17 -19.44
N ARG A 105 -3.39 0.07 -18.23
CA ARG A 105 -4.28 1.20 -17.97
C ARG A 105 -3.64 2.55 -18.27
N MET A 106 -2.35 2.72 -18.00
CA MET A 106 -1.64 3.97 -18.29
C MET A 106 -1.41 4.22 -19.79
N GLN A 107 -1.44 3.17 -20.61
CA GLN A 107 -1.30 3.27 -22.07
C GLN A 107 -2.63 3.53 -22.79
N GLN A 108 -3.76 3.25 -22.13
CA GLN A 108 -5.07 3.49 -22.69
C GLN A 108 -5.40 4.99 -22.70
N PRO A 109 -5.88 5.55 -23.82
CA PRO A 109 -6.34 6.93 -23.86
C PRO A 109 -7.55 7.10 -22.94
N ALA A 110 -7.61 8.22 -22.22
CA ALA A 110 -8.77 8.55 -21.40
C ALA A 110 -10.00 8.70 -22.31
N HIS A 111 -10.99 7.83 -22.12
CA HIS A 111 -12.31 7.93 -22.76
C HIS A 111 -13.16 9.01 -22.10
#